data_AF-A0A6B2TG93-F1
#
_entry.id   AF-A0A6B2TG93-F1
#
_cell.length_a   1.000
_cell.length_b   1.000
_cell.length_c   1.000
_cell.angle_alpha   90.00
_cell.angle_beta   90.00
_cell.angle_gamma   90.00
#
_symmetry.space_group_name_H-M   'P 1'
#
loop_
_entity.id
_entity.type
_entity.pdbx_description
1 polymer ?
#
loop_
_entity_poly.entity_id
_entity_poly.type
_entity_poly.pdbx_seq_one_letter_code
_entity_poly.pdbx_strand_id
1 'polypeptide(L)'
;MTEVGPGGAAEGEGDVHARLSEVLVRVQRFLAETTAEASDDGDERLVVVTRGDMMGVPDPATAAVWGLIRAARSEHPGRLLLVDVDARTARSADAVAAAVATGEPEIAWRDGQAYVPRLSRTAPDLLVLPEDASEWRLETTGEGAGSGGSADTASSAGSVGSAGSANVGDLAVVPVVSAAPLAPHEIRVAVRAAGIGPDDLTESGRPVGVEGAGIVTEVGAEVTAPAVGDRVWGVFPEGGAAA
;
A
#
# COMPACT_ATOMS: atom_id res chain seq x y z
N MET A 1 -19.70 16.12 -20.22
CA MET A 1 -18.80 14.96 -20.34
C MET A 1 -17.65 15.36 -21.24
N THR A 2 -16.47 15.63 -20.66
CA THR A 2 -15.26 15.96 -21.45
C THR A 2 -14.34 14.75 -21.36
N GLU A 3 -14.33 13.96 -22.43
CA GLU A 3 -13.40 12.83 -22.57
C GLU A 3 -12.11 13.35 -23.22
N VAL A 4 -10.96 13.10 -22.57
CA VAL A 4 -9.63 13.35 -23.14
C VAL A 4 -9.11 12.02 -23.64
N GLY A 5 -8.98 11.88 -24.96
CA GLY A 5 -8.50 10.66 -25.64
C GLY A 5 -6.97 10.48 -25.54
N PRO A 6 -6.47 9.25 -25.78
CA PRO A 6 -5.09 8.89 -25.47
C PRO A 6 -4.14 9.30 -26.59
N GLY A 7 -3.15 10.13 -26.25
CA GLY A 7 -1.98 10.43 -27.08
C GLY A 7 -0.81 9.60 -26.58
N GLY A 8 -0.40 8.59 -27.34
CA GLY A 8 0.64 7.65 -26.94
C GLY A 8 2.03 8.27 -26.74
N ALA A 9 2.78 7.58 -25.88
CA ALA A 9 4.20 7.70 -25.52
C ALA A 9 4.56 8.74 -24.44
N ALA A 10 4.88 8.21 -23.24
CA ALA A 10 5.43 8.86 -22.05
C ALA A 10 4.45 9.63 -21.12
N GLU A 11 3.21 9.14 -20.97
CA GLU A 11 2.24 9.71 -20.02
C GLU A 11 2.46 9.15 -18.60
N GLY A 12 3.32 9.80 -17.81
CA GLY A 12 3.52 9.46 -16.39
C GLY A 12 4.04 10.59 -15.51
N GLU A 13 4.56 11.66 -16.10
CA GLU A 13 5.02 12.85 -15.37
C GLU A 13 4.39 14.08 -16.01
N GLY A 14 3.06 14.13 -16.02
CA GLY A 14 2.37 15.38 -16.25
C GLY A 14 2.74 16.32 -15.10
N ASP A 15 3.40 17.44 -15.42
CA ASP A 15 3.76 18.45 -14.43
C ASP A 15 2.57 18.72 -13.51
N VAL A 16 2.75 18.38 -12.21
CA VAL A 16 1.73 18.50 -11.16
C VAL A 16 1.12 19.90 -11.21
N HIS A 17 1.95 20.93 -11.45
CA HIS A 17 1.50 22.31 -11.57
C HIS A 17 0.55 22.48 -12.76
N ALA A 18 0.96 22.08 -13.96
CA ALA A 18 0.13 22.19 -15.16
C ALA A 18 -1.22 21.48 -15.00
N ARG A 19 -1.24 20.25 -14.46
CA ARG A 19 -2.48 19.50 -14.25
C ARG A 19 -3.38 20.12 -13.18
N LEU A 20 -2.80 20.59 -12.07
CA LEU A 20 -3.56 21.30 -11.03
C LEU A 20 -4.16 22.60 -11.56
N SER A 21 -3.38 23.42 -12.27
CA SER A 21 -3.85 24.67 -12.87
C SER A 21 -4.99 24.41 -13.85
N GLU A 22 -4.87 23.36 -14.65
CA GLU A 22 -5.91 22.93 -15.58
C GLU A 22 -7.23 22.60 -14.89
N VAL A 23 -7.17 21.83 -13.79
CA VAL A 23 -8.35 21.43 -13.01
C VAL A 23 -8.91 22.63 -12.25
N LEU A 24 -8.06 23.45 -11.64
CA LEU A 24 -8.45 24.64 -10.89
C LEU A 24 -9.26 25.60 -11.75
N VAL A 25 -8.80 25.90 -12.96
CA VAL A 25 -9.52 26.79 -13.89
C VAL A 25 -10.91 26.24 -14.24
N ARG A 26 -11.02 24.92 -14.47
CA ARG A 26 -12.31 24.28 -14.78
C ARG A 26 -13.28 24.34 -13.60
N VAL A 27 -12.79 24.08 -12.39
CA VAL A 27 -13.58 24.12 -11.16
C VAL A 27 -14.04 25.55 -10.86
N GLN A 28 -13.12 26.53 -10.91
CA GLN A 28 -13.45 27.94 -10.69
C GLN A 28 -14.49 28.45 -11.69
N ARG A 29 -14.34 28.11 -12.97
CA ARG A 29 -15.31 28.48 -13.99
C ARG A 29 -16.70 27.89 -13.71
N PHE A 30 -16.78 26.60 -13.43
CA PHE A 30 -18.05 25.93 -13.10
C PHE A 30 -18.73 26.59 -11.90
N LEU A 31 -17.98 26.85 -10.82
CA LEU A 31 -18.50 27.49 -9.61
C LEU A 31 -18.95 28.94 -9.85
N ALA A 32 -18.25 29.69 -10.70
CA ALA A 32 -18.61 31.06 -11.06
C ALA A 32 -19.89 31.13 -11.92
N GLU A 33 -19.99 30.29 -12.96
CA GLU A 33 -21.14 30.24 -13.87
C GLU A 33 -22.42 29.86 -13.12
N THR A 34 -22.36 28.84 -12.28
CA THR A 34 -23.50 28.39 -11.46
C THR A 34 -23.86 29.30 -10.28
N THR A 35 -23.01 30.26 -9.91
CA THR A 35 -23.37 31.30 -8.94
C THR A 35 -24.04 32.49 -9.64
N ALA A 36 -23.66 32.79 -10.88
CA ALA A 36 -24.18 33.90 -11.66
C ALA A 36 -25.58 33.61 -12.23
N GLU A 37 -25.80 32.36 -12.64
CA GLU A 37 -27.14 31.88 -12.96
C GLU A 37 -27.81 31.50 -11.63
N ALA A 38 -28.69 32.36 -11.12
CA ALA A 38 -29.60 32.03 -10.00
C ALA A 38 -30.65 31.01 -10.47
N SER A 39 -30.18 29.87 -10.95
CA SER A 39 -30.98 28.76 -11.43
C SER A 39 -31.58 28.08 -10.20
N ASP A 40 -32.92 28.04 -10.18
CA ASP A 40 -33.75 27.34 -9.18
C ASP A 40 -33.50 25.81 -9.16
N ASP A 41 -32.66 25.32 -10.08
CA ASP A 41 -32.20 23.93 -10.18
C ASP A 41 -30.87 23.76 -9.44
N GLY A 42 -30.92 23.73 -8.11
CA GLY A 42 -29.76 23.55 -7.21
C GLY A 42 -29.05 22.19 -7.31
N ASP A 43 -29.24 21.45 -8.40
CA ASP A 43 -28.83 20.05 -8.57
C ASP A 43 -27.64 19.86 -9.54
N GLU A 44 -27.13 20.91 -10.20
CA GLU A 44 -25.97 20.74 -11.10
C GLU A 44 -24.66 20.50 -10.32
N ARG A 45 -24.01 19.37 -10.63
CA ARG A 45 -22.76 18.91 -10.00
C ARG A 45 -21.66 18.70 -11.04
N LEU A 46 -20.46 19.16 -10.73
CA LEU A 46 -19.26 18.83 -11.50
C LEU A 46 -18.65 17.54 -10.97
N VAL A 47 -18.54 16.53 -11.84
CA VAL A 47 -17.87 15.27 -11.52
C VAL A 47 -16.45 15.29 -12.08
N VAL A 48 -15.46 15.17 -11.20
CA VAL A 48 -14.05 15.08 -11.55
C VAL A 48 -13.64 13.62 -11.55
N VAL A 49 -13.36 13.10 -12.75
CA VAL A 49 -12.94 11.71 -12.94
C VAL A 49 -11.42 11.66 -13.04
N THR A 50 -10.80 10.84 -12.20
CA THR A 50 -9.36 10.58 -12.15
C THR A 50 -9.08 9.12 -12.46
N ARG A 51 -7.86 8.84 -12.92
CA ARG A 51 -7.35 7.48 -13.16
C ARG A 51 -5.96 7.41 -12.56
N GLY A 52 -5.87 7.10 -11.28
CA GLY A 52 -4.59 7.15 -10.59
C GLY A 52 -4.50 6.25 -9.37
N ASP A 53 -5.19 5.10 -9.37
CA ASP A 53 -5.06 4.07 -8.33
C ASP A 53 -5.12 4.62 -6.88
N MET A 54 -6.17 5.38 -6.57
CA MET A 54 -6.32 6.03 -5.27
C MET A 54 -6.49 5.08 -4.08
N MET A 55 -6.74 3.79 -4.34
CA MET A 55 -6.74 2.75 -3.30
C MET A 55 -5.35 2.17 -3.03
N GLY A 56 -4.40 2.38 -3.95
CA GLY A 56 -3.02 1.94 -3.85
C GLY A 56 -2.08 3.13 -3.66
N VAL A 57 -1.12 3.27 -4.58
CA VAL A 57 -0.13 4.36 -4.56
C VAL A 57 -0.41 5.30 -5.72
N PRO A 58 -1.18 6.39 -5.49
CA PRO A 58 -1.51 7.30 -6.57
C PRO A 58 -0.31 8.11 -7.04
N ASP A 59 -0.32 8.49 -8.32
CA ASP A 59 0.66 9.44 -8.84
C ASP A 59 0.47 10.83 -8.16
N PRO A 60 1.55 11.61 -8.01
CA PRO A 60 1.49 12.89 -7.30
C PRO A 60 0.48 13.89 -7.89
N ALA A 61 0.28 13.90 -9.20
CA ALA A 61 -0.65 14.84 -9.83
C ALA A 61 -2.11 14.47 -9.52
N THR A 62 -2.46 13.18 -9.57
CA THR A 62 -3.78 12.69 -9.17
C THR A 62 -4.05 12.95 -7.69
N ALA A 63 -3.08 12.66 -6.81
CA ALA A 63 -3.20 12.94 -5.38
C ALA A 63 -3.43 14.43 -5.10
N ALA A 64 -2.72 15.31 -5.82
CA ALA A 64 -2.89 16.75 -5.67
C ALA A 64 -4.25 17.25 -6.16
N VAL A 65 -4.77 16.71 -7.28
CA VAL A 65 -6.13 16.99 -7.76
C VAL A 65 -7.16 16.59 -6.71
N TRP A 66 -7.01 15.41 -6.08
CA TRP A 66 -7.87 14.97 -4.99
C TRP A 66 -7.86 15.96 -3.81
N GLY A 67 -6.69 16.45 -3.42
CA GLY A 67 -6.55 17.49 -2.39
C GLY A 67 -7.27 18.80 -2.77
N LEU A 68 -7.08 19.29 -4.00
CA LEU A 68 -7.73 20.49 -4.51
C LEU A 68 -9.26 20.37 -4.48
N ILE A 69 -9.82 19.26 -4.97
CA ILE A 69 -11.27 19.06 -5.01
C ILE A 69 -11.85 18.92 -3.61
N ARG A 70 -11.16 18.22 -2.69
CA ARG A 70 -11.57 18.13 -1.28
C ARG A 70 -11.65 19.50 -0.62
N ALA A 71 -10.67 20.38 -0.88
CA ALA A 71 -10.67 21.75 -0.38
C ALA A 71 -11.86 22.55 -0.96
N ALA A 72 -12.03 22.58 -2.28
CA ALA A 72 -13.13 23.30 -2.93
C ALA A 72 -14.51 22.80 -2.48
N ARG A 73 -14.66 21.49 -2.25
CA ARG A 73 -15.92 20.89 -1.75
C ARG A 73 -16.27 21.34 -0.33
N SER A 74 -15.27 21.61 0.51
CA SER A 74 -15.51 22.13 1.86
C SER A 74 -16.15 23.53 1.83
N GLU A 75 -15.85 24.31 0.79
CA GLU A 75 -16.42 25.65 0.56
C GLU A 75 -17.73 25.60 -0.24
N HIS A 76 -17.90 24.59 -1.11
CA HIS A 76 -19.08 24.39 -1.96
C HIS A 76 -19.72 23.00 -1.78
N PRO A 77 -20.38 22.72 -0.64
CA PRO A 77 -20.98 21.41 -0.36
C PRO A 77 -22.00 20.99 -1.43
N GLY A 78 -21.98 19.71 -1.81
CA GLY A 78 -22.94 19.12 -2.75
C GLY A 78 -22.71 19.46 -4.23
N ARG A 79 -21.74 20.32 -4.57
CA ARG A 79 -21.50 20.80 -5.94
C ARG A 79 -20.43 20.02 -6.72
N LEU A 80 -19.52 19.35 -6.00
CA LEU A 80 -18.36 18.67 -6.57
C LEU A 80 -18.34 17.21 -6.13
N LEU A 81 -18.22 16.29 -7.10
CA LEU A 81 -18.04 14.85 -6.88
C LEU A 81 -16.69 14.41 -7.43
N LEU A 82 -16.05 13.47 -6.74
CA LEU A 82 -14.75 12.92 -7.14
C LEU A 82 -14.88 11.43 -7.42
N VAL A 83 -14.39 10.98 -8.56
CA VAL A 83 -14.47 9.57 -8.98
C VAL A 83 -13.11 9.12 -9.46
N ASP A 84 -12.51 8.13 -8.80
CA ASP A 84 -11.31 7.46 -9.33
C ASP A 84 -11.70 6.15 -10.01
N VAL A 85 -11.27 5.95 -11.25
CA VAL A 85 -11.54 4.75 -12.05
C VAL A 85 -10.26 3.96 -12.29
N ASP A 86 -10.35 2.64 -12.49
CA ASP A 86 -9.16 1.90 -12.90
C ASP A 86 -8.78 2.17 -14.36
N ALA A 87 -7.54 1.84 -14.70
CA ALA A 87 -7.02 2.00 -16.05
C ALA A 87 -7.52 0.93 -17.04
N ARG A 88 -8.14 -0.15 -16.57
CA ARG A 88 -8.32 -1.40 -17.34
C ARG A 88 -9.75 -1.67 -17.78
N THR A 89 -10.77 -1.15 -17.09
CA THR A 89 -12.16 -1.62 -17.19
C THR A 89 -13.22 -0.52 -17.28
N ALA A 90 -12.89 0.74 -16.97
CA ALA A 90 -13.94 1.73 -16.77
C ALA A 90 -14.47 2.37 -18.07
N ARG A 91 -15.78 2.19 -18.33
CA ARG A 91 -16.58 3.19 -19.02
C ARG A 91 -16.89 4.30 -18.02
N SER A 92 -16.40 5.50 -18.26
CA SER A 92 -16.57 6.67 -17.39
C SER A 92 -18.04 6.92 -17.01
N ALA A 93 -18.98 6.61 -17.90
CA ALA A 93 -20.42 6.76 -17.67
C ALA A 93 -20.96 5.94 -16.49
N ASP A 94 -20.57 4.67 -16.34
CA ASP A 94 -21.09 3.80 -15.28
C ASP A 94 -20.57 4.25 -13.91
N ALA A 95 -19.29 4.64 -13.85
CA ALA A 95 -18.66 5.17 -12.64
C ALA A 95 -19.30 6.50 -12.20
N VAL A 96 -19.62 7.38 -13.15
CA VAL A 96 -20.33 8.64 -12.86
C VAL A 96 -21.75 8.36 -12.37
N ALA A 97 -22.48 7.45 -13.02
CA ALA A 97 -23.82 7.07 -12.59
C ALA A 97 -23.82 6.48 -11.17
N ALA A 98 -22.84 5.61 -10.86
CA ALA A 98 -22.66 5.06 -9.53
C ALA A 98 -22.36 6.15 -8.49
N ALA A 99 -21.47 7.10 -8.80
CA ALA A 99 -21.16 8.23 -7.90
C ALA A 99 -22.38 9.09 -7.58
N VAL A 100 -23.24 9.34 -8.58
CA VAL A 100 -24.49 10.07 -8.35
C VAL A 100 -25.47 9.26 -7.51
N ALA A 101 -25.60 7.96 -7.77
CA ALA A 101 -26.53 7.08 -7.08
C ALA A 101 -26.15 6.81 -5.61
N THR A 102 -24.86 6.79 -5.28
CA THR A 102 -24.40 6.58 -3.89
C THR A 102 -24.66 7.80 -3.00
N GLY A 103 -24.73 9.00 -3.60
CA GLY A 103 -24.79 10.26 -2.86
C GLY A 103 -23.49 10.60 -2.12
N GLU A 104 -22.43 9.83 -2.33
CA GLU A 104 -21.14 10.04 -1.69
C GLU A 104 -20.32 11.10 -2.43
N PRO A 105 -19.61 11.97 -1.69
CA PRO A 105 -18.88 13.06 -2.30
C PRO A 105 -17.59 12.61 -3.02
N GLU A 106 -17.14 11.39 -2.75
CA GLU A 106 -15.99 10.75 -3.39
C GLU A 106 -16.14 9.23 -3.42
N ILE A 107 -15.80 8.60 -4.54
CA ILE A 107 -15.76 7.14 -4.70
C ILE A 107 -14.54 6.71 -5.52
N ALA A 108 -14.11 5.46 -5.32
CA ALA A 108 -13.30 4.71 -6.28
C ALA A 108 -14.17 3.60 -6.91
N TRP A 109 -14.14 3.47 -8.24
CA TRP A 109 -14.92 2.48 -8.98
C TRP A 109 -14.01 1.40 -9.54
N ARG A 110 -14.18 0.15 -9.09
CA ARG A 110 -13.36 -1.00 -9.47
C ARG A 110 -14.23 -2.23 -9.67
N ASP A 111 -14.05 -2.92 -10.78
CA ASP A 111 -14.74 -4.20 -11.05
C ASP A 111 -16.26 -4.17 -10.81
N GLY A 112 -16.92 -3.05 -11.14
CA GLY A 112 -18.36 -2.87 -10.95
C GLY A 112 -18.80 -2.51 -9.52
N GLN A 113 -17.87 -2.22 -8.63
CA GLN A 113 -18.12 -1.87 -7.23
C GLN A 113 -17.64 -0.46 -6.89
N ALA A 114 -18.42 0.25 -6.08
CA ALA A 114 -18.06 1.55 -5.53
C ALA A 114 -17.43 1.38 -4.14
N TYR A 115 -16.22 1.91 -3.97
CA TYR A 115 -15.49 2.00 -2.72
C TYR A 115 -15.52 3.43 -2.23
N VAL A 116 -15.86 3.62 -0.96
CA VAL A 116 -16.01 4.94 -0.34
C VAL A 116 -14.91 5.11 0.70
N PRO A 117 -14.02 6.11 0.57
CA PRO A 117 -12.98 6.33 1.57
C PRO A 117 -13.61 6.83 2.87
N ARG A 118 -13.26 6.17 3.97
CA ARG A 118 -13.65 6.55 5.33
C ARG A 118 -12.40 6.61 6.20
N LEU A 119 -12.32 7.67 7.00
CA LEU A 119 -11.27 7.75 8.02
C LEU A 119 -11.65 6.83 9.17
N SER A 120 -10.80 5.85 9.47
CA SER A 120 -10.88 5.01 10.66
C SER A 120 -9.69 5.28 11.56
N ARG A 121 -9.87 5.08 12.87
CA ARG A 121 -8.71 4.93 13.75
C ARG A 121 -8.04 3.62 13.39
N THR A 122 -6.76 3.66 13.07
CA THR A 122 -5.95 2.45 12.91
C THR A 122 -5.89 1.72 14.25
N ALA A 123 -6.45 0.51 14.28
CA ALA A 123 -6.26 -0.45 15.36
C ALA A 123 -4.87 -1.11 15.23
N PRO A 124 -4.33 -1.75 16.30
CA PRO A 124 -2.96 -2.27 16.35
C PRO A 124 -2.76 -3.58 15.57
N ASP A 125 -3.53 -3.85 14.51
CA ASP A 125 -3.37 -5.07 13.69
C ASP A 125 -2.13 -5.00 12.78
N LEU A 126 -1.25 -4.01 12.98
CA LEU A 126 0.05 -3.95 12.35
C LEU A 126 1.06 -4.72 13.22
N LEU A 127 1.95 -5.46 12.56
CA LEU A 127 3.08 -6.06 13.22
C LEU A 127 3.94 -4.98 13.89
N VAL A 128 4.14 -5.14 15.20
CA VAL A 128 4.95 -4.22 16.00
C VAL A 128 6.41 -4.69 15.96
N LEU A 129 7.33 -3.80 15.60
CA LEU A 129 8.76 -4.09 15.67
C LEU A 129 9.20 -4.13 17.14
N PRO A 130 10.04 -5.09 17.55
CA PRO A 130 10.57 -5.14 18.91
C PRO A 130 11.38 -3.86 19.22
N GLU A 131 11.01 -3.14 20.29
CA GLU A 131 11.65 -1.87 20.66
C GLU A 131 13.13 -2.04 21.09
N ASP A 132 13.45 -3.20 21.68
CA ASP A 132 14.76 -3.49 22.28
C ASP A 132 15.67 -4.39 21.41
N ALA A 133 15.19 -4.83 20.24
CA ALA A 133 15.98 -5.69 19.35
C ALA A 133 16.64 -4.86 18.25
N SER A 134 17.97 -4.88 18.20
CA SER A 134 18.72 -4.30 17.09
C SER A 134 18.53 -5.09 15.78
N GLU A 135 18.09 -6.35 15.89
CA GLU A 135 17.82 -7.23 14.77
C GLU A 135 16.53 -8.02 14.99
N TRP A 136 15.76 -8.19 13.92
CA TRP A 136 14.52 -8.96 13.94
C TRP A 136 14.30 -9.66 12.60
N ARG A 137 13.45 -10.68 12.58
CA ARG A 137 13.01 -11.36 11.36
C ARG A 137 11.51 -11.60 11.34
N LEU A 138 10.96 -11.72 10.14
CA LEU A 138 9.58 -12.12 9.93
C LEU A 138 9.48 -13.65 9.88
N GLU A 139 8.51 -14.21 10.60
CA GLU A 139 8.23 -15.66 10.61
C GLU A 139 6.73 -15.92 10.39
N THR A 140 6.39 -17.09 9.84
CA THR A 140 5.01 -17.57 9.83
C THR A 140 4.66 -18.25 11.16
N THR A 141 3.64 -17.78 11.87
CA THR A 141 3.08 -18.44 13.05
C THR A 141 2.17 -19.59 12.62
N GLY A 142 2.72 -20.78 12.38
CA GLY A 142 1.88 -21.97 12.26
C GLY A 142 1.18 -22.28 13.58
N GLU A 143 0.03 -22.97 13.53
CA GLU A 143 -0.49 -23.73 14.68
C GLU A 143 0.58 -24.75 15.09
N GLY A 144 1.48 -24.36 16.00
CA GLY A 144 2.61 -25.20 16.43
C GLY A 144 3.95 -24.51 16.67
N ALA A 145 4.02 -23.18 16.84
CA ALA A 145 5.23 -22.56 17.38
C ALA A 145 5.41 -22.95 18.86
N GLY A 146 6.16 -24.04 19.07
CA GLY A 146 6.52 -24.56 20.38
C GLY A 146 7.22 -23.51 21.24
N SER A 147 6.66 -23.33 22.43
CA SER A 147 7.26 -22.68 23.58
C SER A 147 8.69 -23.13 23.86
N GLY A 148 9.59 -22.18 24.08
CA GLY A 148 10.88 -22.38 24.75
C GLY A 148 10.89 -21.75 26.15
N GLY A 149 10.27 -22.42 27.14
CA GLY A 149 10.42 -22.23 28.61
C GLY A 149 9.90 -20.92 29.22
N SER A 150 9.01 -20.88 30.21
CA SER A 150 8.92 -21.69 31.43
C SER A 150 7.47 -21.98 31.82
N ALA A 151 7.24 -23.17 32.36
CA ALA A 151 5.95 -23.64 32.84
C ALA A 151 5.38 -22.77 33.96
N ASP A 152 4.10 -22.40 33.85
CA ASP A 152 3.11 -22.45 34.92
C ASP A 152 1.68 -22.45 34.32
N THR A 153 0.77 -23.11 35.05
CA THR A 153 -0.42 -23.84 34.57
C THR A 153 -1.70 -23.04 34.28
N ALA A 154 -2.43 -23.56 33.27
CA ALA A 154 -3.90 -23.74 33.15
C ALA A 154 -4.85 -22.54 32.88
N SER A 155 -5.51 -22.55 31.70
CA SER A 155 -6.94 -22.92 31.59
C SER A 155 -7.44 -22.90 30.12
N SER A 156 -8.17 -23.96 29.78
CA SER A 156 -8.84 -24.39 28.55
C SER A 156 -9.74 -23.37 27.82
N ALA A 157 -9.78 -23.43 26.47
CA ALA A 157 -10.90 -24.02 25.70
C ALA A 157 -10.75 -23.87 24.17
N GLY A 158 -10.56 -25.03 23.51
CA GLY A 158 -11.02 -25.43 22.17
C GLY A 158 -11.14 -24.45 20.99
N SER A 159 -10.41 -24.75 19.91
CA SER A 159 -11.01 -24.91 18.59
C SER A 159 -10.18 -25.91 17.77
N VAL A 160 -10.87 -26.79 17.07
CA VAL A 160 -10.31 -27.82 16.19
C VAL A 160 -10.30 -27.26 14.76
N GLY A 161 -9.10 -27.18 14.18
CA GLY A 161 -8.75 -27.40 12.77
C GLY A 161 -9.61 -26.78 11.67
N SER A 162 -8.98 -25.87 10.91
CA SER A 162 -9.11 -25.87 9.45
C SER A 162 -7.72 -25.63 8.88
N ALA A 163 -7.25 -26.55 8.03
CA ALA A 163 -6.07 -26.31 7.18
C ALA A 163 -6.40 -25.13 6.25
N GLY A 164 -6.16 -23.92 6.73
CA GLY A 164 -6.43 -22.67 6.05
C GLY A 164 -5.12 -22.12 5.52
N SER A 165 -5.12 -21.76 4.23
CA SER A 165 -4.17 -20.83 3.62
C SER A 165 -3.69 -19.81 4.66
N ALA A 166 -2.38 -19.66 4.85
CA ALA A 166 -1.90 -18.70 5.82
C ALA A 166 -2.50 -17.34 5.45
N ASN A 167 -3.27 -16.77 6.36
CA ASN A 167 -3.74 -15.42 6.19
C ASN A 167 -2.56 -14.51 6.56
N VAL A 168 -2.56 -13.28 6.08
CA VAL A 168 -1.56 -12.25 6.48
C VAL A 168 -1.49 -12.05 8.02
N GLY A 169 -2.45 -12.59 8.77
CA GLY A 169 -2.45 -12.65 10.24
C GLY A 169 -1.60 -13.77 10.88
N ASP A 170 -0.99 -14.66 10.09
CA ASP A 170 -0.10 -15.72 10.57
C ASP A 170 1.37 -15.31 10.46
N LEU A 171 1.67 -14.01 10.57
CA LEU A 171 3.03 -13.49 10.56
C LEU A 171 3.38 -12.95 11.96
N ALA A 172 4.62 -13.18 12.38
CA ALA A 172 5.17 -12.58 13.60
C ALA A 172 6.53 -11.97 13.33
N VAL A 173 6.80 -10.85 14.00
CA VAL A 173 8.15 -10.27 14.06
C VAL A 173 8.83 -10.86 15.29
N VAL A 174 9.91 -11.59 15.05
CA VAL A 174 10.67 -12.29 16.09
C VAL A 174 12.03 -11.62 16.24
N PRO A 175 12.44 -11.23 17.46
CA PRO A 175 13.77 -10.67 17.68
C PRO A 175 14.83 -11.74 17.38
N VAL A 176 15.88 -11.34 16.68
CA VAL A 176 17.03 -12.20 16.38
C VAL A 176 18.17 -11.79 17.29
N VAL A 177 18.71 -12.74 18.04
CA VAL A 177 19.96 -12.54 18.78
C VAL A 177 21.10 -13.09 17.92
N SER A 178 21.55 -12.31 16.93
CA SER A 178 22.68 -12.71 16.09
C SER A 178 24.00 -12.41 16.80
N ALA A 179 24.43 -13.34 17.66
CA ALA A 179 25.70 -13.23 18.38
C ALA A 179 26.82 -14.09 17.78
N ALA A 180 26.55 -14.81 16.68
CA ALA A 180 27.53 -15.71 16.08
C ALA A 180 28.51 -14.94 15.15
N PRO A 181 29.83 -15.14 15.30
CA PRO A 181 30.81 -14.65 14.33
C PRO A 181 30.55 -15.26 12.94
N LEU A 182 30.87 -14.53 11.87
CA LEU A 182 30.79 -15.05 10.51
C LEU A 182 31.73 -16.25 10.30
N ALA A 183 31.26 -17.26 9.57
CA ALA A 183 32.15 -18.28 9.03
C ALA A 183 33.08 -17.67 7.96
N PRO A 184 34.21 -18.34 7.61
CA PRO A 184 35.22 -17.76 6.72
C PRO A 184 34.70 -17.26 5.36
N HIS A 185 33.67 -17.89 4.80
CA HIS A 185 33.10 -17.57 3.49
C HIS A 185 31.76 -16.83 3.54
N GLU A 186 31.33 -16.39 4.72
CA GLU A 186 30.05 -15.70 4.88
C GLU A 186 30.20 -14.19 4.82
N ILE A 187 29.10 -13.51 4.50
CA ILE A 187 28.97 -12.06 4.63
C ILE A 187 27.73 -11.76 5.46
N ARG A 188 27.77 -10.66 6.22
CA ARG A 188 26.59 -10.09 6.87
C ARG A 188 26.06 -8.94 6.03
N VAL A 189 24.75 -8.90 5.85
CA VAL A 189 24.09 -7.90 5.00
C VAL A 189 23.01 -7.20 5.82
N ALA A 190 23.08 -5.87 5.92
CA ALA A 190 21.96 -5.06 6.37
C ALA A 190 20.93 -5.00 5.23
N VAL A 191 19.91 -5.86 5.31
CA VAL A 191 18.88 -5.97 4.27
C VAL A 191 18.06 -4.67 4.24
N ARG A 192 17.74 -4.23 3.01
CA ARG A 192 16.94 -3.03 2.74
C ARG A 192 15.60 -3.36 2.08
N ALA A 193 15.54 -4.48 1.37
CA ALA A 193 14.33 -5.01 0.79
C ALA A 193 14.46 -6.53 0.67
N ALA A 194 13.36 -7.24 0.95
CA ALA A 194 13.24 -8.68 0.74
C ALA A 194 12.05 -8.96 -0.19
N GLY A 195 12.21 -9.94 -1.08
CA GLY A 195 11.11 -10.45 -1.88
C GLY A 195 10.23 -11.35 -1.04
N ILE A 196 8.91 -11.25 -1.20
CA ILE A 196 7.94 -12.20 -0.61
C ILE A 196 7.22 -12.88 -1.75
N GLY A 197 7.44 -14.18 -1.89
CA GLY A 197 6.80 -15.04 -2.87
C GLY A 197 5.58 -15.78 -2.31
N PRO A 198 4.80 -16.46 -3.17
CA PRO A 198 3.66 -17.27 -2.74
C PRO A 198 4.05 -18.36 -1.73
N ASP A 199 5.19 -19.01 -1.97
CA ASP A 199 5.74 -20.07 -1.12
C ASP A 199 5.96 -19.62 0.33
N ASP A 200 6.41 -18.37 0.53
CA ASP A 200 6.65 -17.79 1.86
C ASP A 200 5.35 -17.67 2.68
N LEU A 201 4.20 -17.63 2.00
CA LEU A 201 2.88 -17.49 2.60
C LEU A 201 2.13 -18.83 2.68
N THR A 202 2.48 -19.83 1.88
CA THR A 202 1.72 -21.09 1.83
C THR A 202 2.39 -22.24 2.57
N GLU A 203 3.71 -22.20 2.75
CA GLU A 203 4.48 -23.30 3.33
C GLU A 203 4.92 -22.99 4.77
N SER A 204 4.24 -23.61 5.75
CA SER A 204 4.59 -23.45 7.16
C SER A 204 6.01 -23.95 7.46
N GLY A 205 6.78 -23.15 8.21
CA GLY A 205 8.12 -23.53 8.68
C GLY A 205 9.26 -23.22 7.70
N ARG A 206 8.97 -22.61 6.54
CA ARG A 206 10.00 -22.01 5.70
C ARG A 206 10.35 -20.60 6.21
N PRO A 207 11.63 -20.20 6.15
CA PRO A 207 11.99 -18.81 6.39
C PRO A 207 11.33 -17.88 5.38
N VAL A 208 10.77 -16.77 5.86
CA VAL A 208 10.06 -15.81 5.02
C VAL A 208 11.06 -14.94 4.27
N GLY A 209 10.86 -14.83 2.97
CA GLY A 209 11.55 -13.89 2.10
C GLY A 209 13.01 -14.25 1.87
N VAL A 210 13.23 -15.40 1.24
CA VAL A 210 14.57 -15.95 0.96
C VAL A 210 15.38 -15.17 -0.08
N GLU A 211 14.84 -14.12 -0.69
CA GLU A 211 15.55 -13.24 -1.61
C GLU A 211 15.63 -11.84 -1.02
N GLY A 212 16.80 -11.18 -1.12
CA GLY A 212 16.97 -9.85 -0.54
C GLY A 212 18.05 -9.01 -1.20
N ALA A 213 17.94 -7.69 -1.02
CA ALA A 213 18.95 -6.71 -1.39
C ALA A 213 19.35 -5.90 -0.16
N GLY A 214 20.64 -5.60 -0.04
CA GLY A 214 21.15 -4.84 1.10
C GLY A 214 22.57 -4.35 0.94
N ILE A 215 23.15 -3.94 2.07
CA ILE A 215 24.53 -3.45 2.16
C ILE A 215 25.35 -4.42 3.00
N VAL A 216 26.52 -4.82 2.52
CA VAL A 216 27.45 -5.66 3.30
C VAL A 216 27.94 -4.89 4.52
N THR A 217 27.78 -5.46 5.72
CA THR A 217 28.24 -4.87 6.99
C THR A 217 29.46 -5.59 7.56
N GLU A 218 29.65 -6.86 7.23
CA GLU A 218 30.78 -7.67 7.68
C GLU A 218 31.12 -8.75 6.65
N VAL A 219 32.38 -9.14 6.57
CA VAL A 219 32.89 -10.16 5.66
C VAL A 219 33.75 -11.18 6.41
N GLY A 220 33.57 -12.45 6.10
CA GLY A 220 34.37 -13.54 6.62
C GLY A 220 35.82 -13.49 6.13
N ALA A 221 36.72 -14.14 6.88
CA ALA A 221 38.17 -14.05 6.66
C ALA A 221 38.66 -14.54 5.27
N GLU A 222 37.87 -15.35 4.58
CA GLU A 222 38.17 -15.93 3.27
C GLU A 222 37.31 -15.32 2.14
N VAL A 223 36.54 -14.27 2.42
CA VAL A 223 35.80 -13.51 1.40
C VAL A 223 36.73 -12.51 0.73
N THR A 224 36.89 -12.62 -0.59
CA THR A 224 37.71 -11.69 -1.39
C THR A 224 36.88 -10.64 -2.13
N ALA A 225 35.59 -10.91 -2.34
CA ALA A 225 34.55 -9.99 -2.76
C ALA A 225 33.18 -10.62 -2.42
N PRO A 226 32.14 -9.83 -2.09
CA PRO A 226 32.09 -8.36 -1.99
C PRO A 226 32.80 -7.82 -0.73
N ALA A 227 32.96 -6.49 -0.63
CA ALA A 227 33.53 -5.79 0.52
C ALA A 227 32.45 -5.09 1.36
N VAL A 228 32.80 -4.72 2.60
CA VAL A 228 31.92 -3.90 3.47
C VAL A 228 31.55 -2.59 2.77
N GLY A 229 30.26 -2.27 2.75
CA GLY A 229 29.68 -1.10 2.06
C GLY A 229 29.14 -1.40 0.66
N ASP A 230 29.46 -2.57 0.09
CA ASP A 230 28.95 -2.95 -1.23
C ASP A 230 27.44 -3.22 -1.20
N ARG A 231 26.77 -2.85 -2.30
CA ARG A 231 25.37 -3.19 -2.56
C ARG A 231 25.31 -4.60 -3.15
N VAL A 232 24.55 -5.47 -2.51
CA VAL A 232 24.40 -6.86 -2.92
C VAL A 232 22.93 -7.22 -3.06
N TRP A 233 22.65 -8.20 -3.91
CA TRP A 233 21.39 -8.92 -3.98
C TRP A 233 21.69 -10.42 -4.08
N GLY A 234 20.85 -11.24 -3.48
CA GLY A 234 21.01 -12.69 -3.54
C GLY A 234 19.96 -13.45 -2.74
N VAL A 235 20.24 -14.74 -2.55
CA VAL A 235 19.39 -15.67 -1.82
C VAL A 235 19.95 -15.87 -0.41
N PHE A 236 19.07 -15.75 0.60
CA PHE A 236 19.32 -15.92 2.02
C PHE A 236 18.53 -17.15 2.51
N PRO A 237 19.15 -18.34 2.57
CA PRO A 237 18.46 -19.59 2.88
C PRO A 237 17.77 -19.59 4.25
N GLU A 238 18.30 -18.82 5.20
CA GLU A 238 17.78 -18.65 6.56
C GLU A 238 16.71 -17.54 6.68
N GLY A 239 16.31 -16.95 5.55
CA GLY A 239 15.36 -15.83 5.48
C GLY A 239 16.07 -14.48 5.32
N GLY A 240 15.57 -13.67 4.40
CA GLY A 240 16.04 -12.32 4.09
C GLY A 240 15.07 -11.23 4.54
N ALA A 241 13.86 -11.56 4.98
CA ALA A 241 12.93 -10.61 5.62
C ALA A 241 13.35 -10.31 7.08
N ALA A 242 14.58 -9.86 7.25
CA ALA A 242 15.19 -9.47 8.51
C ALA A 242 15.83 -8.09 8.37
N ALA A 243 15.96 -7.34 9.45
CA ALA A 243 16.63 -6.04 9.47
C ALA A 243 17.62 -5.95 10.63
#